data_AF-A0A1I8AB61-F1
#
_entry.id   AF-A0A1I8AB61-F1
#
_cell.length_a   1.000
_cell.length_b   1.000
_cell.length_c   1.000
_cell.angle_alpha   90.00
_cell.angle_beta   90.00
_cell.angle_gamma   90.00
#
_symmetry.space_group_name_H-M   'P 1'
#
loop_
_entity.id
_entity.type
_entity.pdbx_description
1 polymer ?
#
loop_
_entity_poly.entity_id
_entity_poly.type
_entity_poly.pdbx_seq_one_letter_code
_entity_poly.pdbx_strand_id
1 'polypeptide(L)'
;MASMIRLTLIGLATMLGALVLFFAFQGSFARPEGFQLASEILGSAVNLSVDPCDDFYSYACGNWVKTAKLSYGRTRKDAQDDTTHDVVKNMIVLLNDSTDSGSKAINGLKIAYKKCMSDENRLALFLERVAELGGWPILDKHWDSRNFDLARLLRALRNDFLFQVQVKRDFLGNPELNLLEVSN
;
A
#
# COMPACT_ATOMS: atom_id res chain seq x y z
N MET A 1 -39.82 -64.92 -13.27
CA MET A 1 -39.78 -63.65 -14.05
C MET A 1 -39.83 -62.40 -13.17
N ALA A 2 -40.80 -62.27 -12.25
CA ALA A 2 -40.94 -61.09 -11.38
C ALA A 2 -39.75 -60.79 -10.43
N SER A 3 -39.04 -61.83 -9.96
CA SER A 3 -37.89 -61.64 -9.04
C SER A 3 -36.67 -61.02 -9.72
N MET A 4 -36.38 -61.40 -10.97
CA MET A 4 -35.22 -60.85 -11.70
C MET A 4 -35.41 -59.38 -12.07
N ILE A 5 -36.65 -58.98 -12.39
CA ILE A 5 -37.01 -57.58 -12.67
C ILE A 5 -36.82 -56.70 -11.43
N ARG A 6 -37.12 -57.23 -10.23
CA ARG A 6 -36.90 -56.51 -8.97
C ARG A 6 -35.42 -56.28 -8.68
N LEU A 7 -34.53 -57.27 -8.92
CA LEU A 7 -33.10 -57.09 -8.73
C LEU A 7 -32.50 -56.06 -9.71
N THR A 8 -32.92 -56.07 -10.98
CA THR A 8 -32.44 -55.10 -11.96
C THR A 8 -32.86 -53.67 -11.64
N LEU A 9 -34.08 -53.48 -11.13
CA LEU A 9 -34.58 -52.16 -10.71
C LEU A 9 -33.83 -51.62 -9.48
N ILE A 10 -33.52 -52.48 -8.52
CA ILE A 10 -32.72 -52.10 -7.34
C ILE A 10 -31.31 -51.70 -7.77
N GLY A 11 -30.67 -52.46 -8.67
CA GLY A 11 -29.34 -52.14 -9.18
C GLY A 11 -29.27 -50.83 -9.97
N LEU A 12 -30.30 -50.52 -10.76
CA LEU A 12 -30.40 -49.23 -11.47
C LEU A 12 -30.61 -48.06 -10.51
N ALA A 13 -31.44 -48.25 -9.47
CA ALA A 13 -31.70 -47.21 -8.46
C ALA A 13 -30.45 -46.89 -7.62
N THR A 14 -29.65 -47.91 -7.25
CA THR A 14 -28.40 -47.69 -6.52
C THR A 14 -27.32 -47.03 -7.38
N MET A 15 -27.20 -47.42 -8.66
CA MET A 15 -26.33 -46.75 -9.65
C MET A 15 -26.70 -45.28 -9.83
N LEU A 16 -27.99 -44.98 -10.03
CA LEU A 16 -28.48 -43.61 -10.15
C LEU A 16 -28.25 -42.81 -8.86
N GLY A 17 -28.50 -43.41 -7.70
CA GLY A 17 -28.21 -42.79 -6.41
C GLY A 17 -26.72 -42.49 -6.22
N ALA A 18 -25.84 -43.42 -6.60
CA ALA A 18 -24.38 -43.22 -6.54
C ALA A 18 -23.90 -42.14 -7.53
N LEU A 19 -24.46 -42.10 -8.74
CA LEU A 19 -24.19 -41.05 -9.73
C LEU A 19 -24.64 -39.68 -9.24
N VAL A 20 -25.84 -39.58 -8.67
CA VAL A 20 -26.35 -38.32 -8.09
C VAL A 20 -25.49 -37.88 -6.91
N LEU A 21 -25.06 -38.81 -6.03
CA LEU A 21 -24.16 -38.50 -4.92
C LEU A 21 -22.77 -38.07 -5.41
N PHE A 22 -22.22 -38.71 -6.45
CA PHE A 22 -20.93 -38.34 -7.06
C PHE A 22 -20.98 -36.94 -7.66
N PHE A 23 -22.03 -36.61 -8.42
CA PHE A 23 -22.22 -35.26 -8.98
C PHE A 23 -22.55 -34.21 -7.91
N ALA A 24 -23.30 -34.56 -6.86
CA ALA A 24 -23.54 -33.67 -5.71
C ALA A 24 -22.25 -33.41 -4.91
N PHE A 25 -21.36 -34.39 -4.80
CA PHE A 25 -20.04 -34.22 -4.20
C PHE A 25 -19.11 -33.36 -5.07
N GLN A 26 -19.13 -33.53 -6.39
CA GLN A 26 -18.37 -32.67 -7.31
C GLN A 26 -18.86 -31.21 -7.29
N GLY A 27 -20.16 -30.97 -7.07
CA GLY A 27 -20.74 -29.63 -6.95
C GLY A 27 -20.38 -28.88 -5.67
N SER A 28 -19.84 -29.57 -4.66
CA SER A 28 -19.54 -28.97 -3.34
C SER A 28 -18.11 -28.41 -3.21
N PHE A 29 -17.28 -28.53 -4.26
CA PHE A 29 -15.91 -28.00 -4.28
C PHE A 29 -15.70 -26.98 -5.42
N ALA A 30 -16.65 -26.07 -5.62
CA ALA A 30 -16.35 -24.87 -6.41
C ALA A 30 -15.30 -24.06 -5.63
N ARG A 31 -14.03 -24.14 -6.05
CA ARG A 31 -12.96 -23.33 -5.45
C ARG A 31 -13.33 -21.87 -5.62
N PRO A 32 -13.44 -21.07 -4.55
CA PRO A 32 -13.70 -19.65 -4.67
C PRO A 32 -12.68 -19.00 -5.60
N GLU A 33 -13.11 -17.98 -6.34
CA GLU A 33 -12.27 -17.27 -7.32
C GLU A 33 -10.92 -16.84 -6.75
N GLY A 34 -10.91 -16.36 -5.49
CA GLY A 34 -9.69 -15.99 -4.78
C GLY A 34 -8.67 -17.13 -4.63
N PHE A 35 -9.11 -18.39 -4.47
CA PHE A 35 -8.20 -19.53 -4.41
C PHE A 35 -7.57 -19.84 -5.77
N GLN A 36 -8.33 -19.67 -6.85
CA GLN A 36 -7.82 -19.90 -8.20
C GLN A 36 -6.75 -18.86 -8.54
N LEU A 37 -7.04 -17.58 -8.26
CA LEU A 37 -6.10 -16.48 -8.47
C LEU A 37 -4.84 -16.63 -7.61
N ALA A 38 -4.99 -16.96 -6.33
CA ALA A 38 -3.84 -17.19 -5.45
C ALA A 38 -2.97 -18.35 -5.96
N SER A 39 -3.58 -19.44 -6.41
CA SER A 39 -2.85 -20.59 -6.98
C SER A 39 -2.08 -20.23 -8.24
N GLU A 40 -2.63 -19.37 -9.10
CA GLU A 40 -1.96 -18.90 -10.32
C GLU A 40 -0.77 -18.00 -9.99
N ILE A 41 -0.98 -16.98 -9.16
CA ILE A 41 0.07 -16.03 -8.78
C ILE A 41 1.22 -16.77 -8.09
N LEU A 42 0.92 -17.59 -7.07
CA LEU A 42 1.93 -18.34 -6.33
C LEU A 42 2.60 -19.38 -7.23
N GLY A 43 1.83 -20.09 -8.05
CA GLY A 43 2.36 -21.08 -8.99
C GLY A 43 3.35 -20.49 -9.99
N SER A 44 3.13 -19.24 -10.43
CA SER A 44 4.04 -18.53 -11.35
C SER A 44 5.34 -18.05 -10.67
N ALA A 45 5.31 -17.83 -9.35
CA ALA A 45 6.44 -17.31 -8.59
C ALA A 45 7.42 -18.39 -8.11
N VAL A 46 6.90 -19.59 -7.81
CA VAL A 46 7.66 -20.71 -7.25
C VAL A 46 8.64 -21.28 -8.27
N ASN A 47 9.87 -21.54 -7.81
CA ASN A 47 10.94 -22.22 -8.51
C ASN A 47 11.21 -23.60 -7.89
N LEU A 48 10.60 -24.64 -8.47
CA LEU A 48 10.69 -26.03 -7.99
C LEU A 48 12.09 -26.67 -8.13
N SER A 49 13.06 -25.99 -8.74
CA SER A 49 14.43 -26.48 -8.86
C SER A 49 15.30 -26.20 -7.62
N VAL A 50 14.78 -25.49 -6.63
CA VAL A 50 15.45 -25.16 -5.37
C VAL A 50 14.80 -25.95 -4.24
N ASP A 51 15.58 -26.52 -3.33
CA ASP A 51 15.02 -27.16 -2.13
C ASP A 51 14.52 -26.08 -1.15
N PRO A 52 13.23 -26.09 -0.74
CA PRO A 52 12.70 -25.14 0.23
C PRO A 52 13.37 -25.22 1.61
N CYS A 53 13.98 -26.35 1.97
CA CYS A 53 14.71 -26.51 3.24
C CYS A 53 16.07 -25.79 3.22
N ASP A 54 16.65 -25.57 2.04
CA ASP A 54 17.95 -24.90 1.87
C ASP A 54 17.77 -23.39 1.64
N ASP A 55 16.87 -23.00 0.73
CA ASP A 55 16.57 -21.60 0.43
C ASP A 55 15.09 -21.42 0.06
N PHE A 56 14.27 -21.19 1.09
CA PHE A 56 12.84 -20.98 0.91
C PHE A 56 12.51 -19.72 0.09
N TYR A 57 13.35 -18.68 0.10
CA TYR A 57 13.11 -17.46 -0.67
C TYR A 57 13.25 -17.74 -2.17
N SER A 58 14.36 -18.37 -2.57
CA SER A 58 14.58 -18.76 -3.96
C SER A 58 13.58 -19.82 -4.44
N TYR A 59 13.15 -20.73 -3.58
CA TYR A 59 12.06 -21.65 -3.88
C TYR A 59 10.73 -20.92 -4.10
N ALA A 60 10.32 -20.03 -3.20
CA ALA A 60 9.00 -19.41 -3.25
C ALA A 60 8.88 -18.29 -4.31
N CYS A 61 9.97 -17.54 -4.54
CA CYS A 61 9.94 -16.32 -5.35
C CYS A 61 10.90 -16.36 -6.55
N GLY A 62 11.72 -17.40 -6.70
CA GLY A 62 12.83 -17.41 -7.65
C GLY A 62 12.42 -17.24 -9.12
N ASN A 63 11.19 -17.60 -9.50
CA ASN A 63 10.70 -17.32 -10.85
C ASN A 63 10.13 -15.90 -10.98
N TRP A 64 9.50 -15.37 -9.94
CA TRP A 64 9.02 -13.99 -9.92
C TRP A 64 10.16 -12.97 -10.02
N VAL A 65 11.28 -13.19 -9.32
CA VAL A 65 12.44 -12.29 -9.35
C VAL A 65 13.02 -12.14 -10.77
N LYS A 66 12.93 -13.17 -11.61
CA LYS A 66 13.41 -13.13 -13.00
C LYS A 66 12.63 -12.16 -13.88
N THR A 67 11.37 -11.91 -13.56
CA THR A 67 10.46 -11.05 -14.35
C THR A 67 10.14 -9.72 -13.65
N ALA A 68 10.41 -9.61 -12.35
CA ALA A 68 10.20 -8.41 -11.56
C ALA A 68 11.18 -7.28 -11.96
N LYS A 69 10.80 -6.49 -12.96
CA LYS A 69 11.54 -5.29 -13.37
C LYS A 69 11.07 -4.06 -12.59
N LEU A 70 12.02 -3.30 -12.06
CA LEU A 70 11.76 -1.97 -11.49
C LEU A 70 11.40 -1.00 -12.62
N SER A 71 10.26 -0.31 -12.52
CA SER A 71 9.93 0.79 -13.41
C SER A 71 10.71 2.05 -13.02
N TYR A 72 10.83 3.00 -13.96
CA TYR A 72 11.48 4.29 -13.69
C TYR A 72 10.89 4.97 -12.45
N GLY A 73 11.77 5.50 -11.59
CA GLY A 73 11.37 6.16 -10.34
C GLY A 73 11.06 5.21 -9.17
N ARG A 74 11.05 3.88 -9.36
CA ARG A 74 10.87 2.91 -8.27
C ARG A 74 12.21 2.39 -7.78
N THR A 75 12.39 2.37 -6.46
CA THR A 75 13.57 1.82 -5.79
C THR A 75 13.36 0.40 -5.26
N ARG A 76 12.09 -0.01 -5.12
CA ARG A 76 11.70 -1.33 -4.63
C ARG A 76 10.47 -1.85 -5.37
N LYS A 77 10.39 -3.17 -5.50
CA LYS A 77 9.25 -3.91 -6.03
C LYS A 77 9.07 -5.15 -5.18
N ASP A 78 7.89 -5.29 -4.64
CA ASP A 78 7.36 -6.47 -3.96
C ASP A 78 5.83 -6.41 -4.04
N ALA A 79 5.14 -7.43 -3.53
CA ALA A 79 3.69 -7.52 -3.60
C ALA A 79 2.98 -6.31 -2.93
N GLN A 80 3.55 -5.78 -1.85
CA GLN A 80 2.99 -4.64 -1.13
C GLN A 80 3.21 -3.34 -1.89
N ASP A 81 4.40 -3.14 -2.44
CA ASP A 81 4.73 -1.95 -3.23
C ASP A 81 3.91 -1.89 -4.52
N ASP A 82 3.70 -3.03 -5.19
CA ASP A 82 2.87 -3.08 -6.39
C ASP A 82 1.41 -2.73 -6.09
N THR A 83 0.86 -3.32 -5.03
CA THR A 83 -0.51 -2.98 -4.58
C THR A 83 -0.62 -1.50 -4.22
N THR A 84 0.35 -0.97 -3.48
CA THR A 84 0.38 0.43 -3.07
C THR A 84 0.46 1.36 -4.29
N HIS A 85 1.29 1.01 -5.27
CA HIS A 85 1.41 1.74 -6.52
C HIS A 85 0.09 1.77 -7.30
N ASP A 86 -0.62 0.64 -7.39
CA ASP A 86 -1.91 0.56 -8.07
C ASP A 86 -2.99 1.36 -7.34
N VAL A 87 -3.00 1.32 -6.00
CA VAL A 87 -3.88 2.17 -5.18
C VAL A 87 -3.61 3.65 -5.44
N VAL A 88 -2.34 4.07 -5.44
CA VAL A 88 -1.97 5.48 -5.70
C VAL A 88 -2.36 5.89 -7.12
N LYS A 89 -2.17 5.03 -8.12
CA LYS A 89 -2.59 5.30 -9.50
C LYS A 89 -4.09 5.51 -9.60
N ASN A 90 -4.88 4.64 -8.95
CA ASN A 90 -6.34 4.78 -8.91
C ASN A 90 -6.75 6.03 -8.15
N MET A 91 -6.07 6.35 -7.05
CA MET A 91 -6.30 7.57 -6.28
C MET A 91 -6.03 8.82 -7.12
N ILE A 92 -4.97 8.86 -7.93
CA ILE A 92 -4.68 9.97 -8.85
C ILE A 92 -5.84 10.20 -9.83
N VAL A 93 -6.46 9.14 -10.37
CA VAL A 93 -7.64 9.27 -11.23
C VAL A 93 -8.77 9.97 -10.49
N LEU A 94 -9.06 9.56 -9.25
CA LEU A 94 -10.09 10.16 -8.40
C LEU A 94 -9.78 11.61 -7.99
N LEU A 95 -8.50 11.94 -7.81
CA LEU A 95 -8.07 13.29 -7.41
C LEU A 95 -8.08 14.29 -8.57
N ASN A 96 -7.83 13.82 -9.79
CA ASN A 96 -7.94 14.63 -10.99
C ASN A 96 -9.39 14.97 -11.34
N ASP A 97 -10.32 14.07 -11.02
CA ASP A 97 -11.74 14.28 -11.25
C ASP A 97 -12.25 15.57 -10.57
N SER A 98 -12.93 16.41 -11.35
CA SER A 98 -13.47 17.70 -10.92
C SER A 98 -14.84 17.62 -10.26
N THR A 99 -15.48 16.45 -10.21
CA THR A 99 -16.80 16.35 -9.57
C THR A 99 -16.73 16.61 -8.07
N ASP A 100 -17.76 17.26 -7.56
CA ASP A 100 -17.95 17.41 -6.12
C ASP A 100 -18.31 16.03 -5.54
N SER A 101 -17.49 15.58 -4.59
CA SER A 101 -17.72 14.32 -3.88
C SER A 101 -18.81 14.41 -2.79
N GLY A 102 -19.27 15.61 -2.46
CA GLY A 102 -20.11 15.89 -1.29
C GLY A 102 -19.36 15.86 0.05
N SER A 103 -18.08 15.46 0.06
CA SER A 103 -17.24 15.39 1.26
C SER A 103 -16.21 16.51 1.29
N LYS A 104 -16.23 17.32 2.35
CA LYS A 104 -15.23 18.38 2.58
C LYS A 104 -13.80 17.82 2.61
N ALA A 105 -13.60 16.65 3.20
CA ALA A 105 -12.28 16.03 3.31
C ALA A 105 -11.75 15.61 1.92
N ILE A 106 -12.58 14.95 1.11
CA ILE A 106 -12.19 14.50 -0.22
C ILE A 106 -11.95 15.70 -1.14
N ASN A 107 -12.83 16.70 -1.12
CA ASN A 107 -12.66 17.91 -1.93
C ASN A 107 -11.42 18.70 -1.51
N GLY A 108 -11.14 18.79 -0.20
CA GLY A 108 -9.91 19.40 0.30
C GLY A 108 -8.66 18.68 -0.21
N LEU A 109 -8.68 17.34 -0.25
CA LEU A 109 -7.60 16.54 -0.81
C LEU A 109 -7.43 16.75 -2.33
N LYS A 110 -8.54 16.83 -3.09
CA LYS A 110 -8.53 17.18 -4.52
C LYS A 110 -7.87 18.54 -4.76
N ILE A 111 -8.19 19.55 -3.94
CA ILE A 111 -7.59 20.89 -4.02
C ILE A 111 -6.08 20.83 -3.73
N ALA A 112 -5.70 20.17 -2.64
CA ALA A 112 -4.29 20.03 -2.25
C ALA A 112 -3.47 19.32 -3.35
N TYR A 113 -4.02 18.25 -3.93
CA TYR A 113 -3.41 17.54 -5.04
C TYR A 113 -3.22 18.45 -6.26
N LYS A 114 -4.25 19.19 -6.68
CA LYS A 114 -4.16 20.11 -7.84
C LYS A 114 -3.12 21.21 -7.64
N LYS A 115 -3.03 21.77 -6.42
CA LYS A 115 -1.97 22.72 -6.06
C LYS A 115 -0.58 22.10 -6.07
N CYS A 116 -0.45 20.82 -5.70
CA CYS A 116 0.81 20.11 -5.79
C CYS A 116 1.21 19.83 -7.25
N MET A 117 0.25 19.62 -8.14
CA MET A 117 0.53 19.31 -9.55
C MET A 117 0.62 20.55 -10.46
N SER A 118 0.42 21.76 -9.93
CA SER A 118 0.54 22.97 -10.74
C SER A 118 2.00 23.29 -11.08
N ASP A 119 2.19 23.98 -12.21
CA ASP A 119 3.50 24.49 -12.66
C ASP A 119 3.93 25.76 -11.90
N GLU A 120 3.45 25.95 -10.67
CA GLU A 120 3.84 27.08 -9.84
C GLU A 120 5.36 27.08 -9.61
N ASN A 121 5.95 28.27 -9.59
CA ASN A 121 7.37 28.44 -9.30
C ASN A 121 7.63 28.21 -7.81
N ARG A 122 7.76 26.94 -7.44
CA ARG A 122 8.03 26.47 -6.08
C ARG A 122 9.29 27.08 -5.48
N LEU A 123 10.31 27.33 -6.30
CA LEU A 123 11.53 27.97 -5.86
C LEU A 123 11.26 29.41 -5.43
N ALA A 124 10.47 30.17 -6.19
CA ALA A 124 10.10 31.52 -5.82
C ALA A 124 9.31 31.56 -4.50
N LEU A 125 8.30 30.69 -4.35
CA LEU A 125 7.52 30.58 -3.12
C LEU A 125 8.38 30.20 -1.91
N PHE A 126 9.33 29.28 -2.11
CA PHE A 126 10.29 28.91 -1.07
C PHE A 126 11.19 30.08 -0.67
N LEU A 127 11.77 30.80 -1.64
CA LEU A 127 12.66 31.93 -1.40
C LEU A 127 11.95 33.10 -0.72
N GLU A 128 10.71 33.39 -1.12
CA GLU A 128 9.84 34.37 -0.45
C GLU A 128 9.65 33.98 1.02
N ARG A 129 9.28 32.72 1.29
CA ARG A 129 9.09 32.23 2.65
C ARG A 129 10.38 32.28 3.49
N VAL A 130 11.52 32.00 2.90
CA VAL A 130 12.84 32.12 3.56
C VAL A 130 13.14 33.58 3.90
N ALA A 131 12.88 34.51 2.98
CA ALA A 131 13.06 35.94 3.23
C ALA A 131 12.18 36.45 4.38
N GLU A 132 10.91 36.04 4.44
CA GLU A 132 9.99 36.36 5.55
C GLU A 132 10.46 35.89 6.93
N LEU A 133 11.30 34.84 6.97
CA LEU A 133 11.78 34.20 8.19
C LEU A 133 13.18 34.67 8.61
N GLY A 134 13.66 35.76 8.01
CA GLY A 134 14.96 36.36 8.35
C GLY A 134 16.08 36.04 7.36
N GLY A 135 15.75 35.46 6.19
CA GLY A 135 16.69 35.22 5.10
C GLY A 135 17.64 34.04 5.33
N TRP A 136 18.45 33.75 4.32
CA TRP A 136 19.45 32.68 4.36
C TRP A 136 20.84 33.26 4.05
N PRO A 137 21.81 33.20 4.99
CA PRO A 137 23.13 33.83 4.82
C PRO A 137 23.92 33.42 3.56
N ILE A 138 23.61 32.26 2.97
CA ILE A 138 24.27 31.81 1.73
C ILE A 138 23.78 32.62 0.52
N LEU A 139 22.57 33.16 0.58
CA LEU A 139 21.93 33.88 -0.53
C LEU A 139 22.13 35.40 -0.46
N ASP A 140 22.42 35.94 0.73
CA ASP A 140 22.58 37.39 0.94
C ASP A 140 23.84 37.70 1.76
N LYS A 141 24.79 38.41 1.14
CA LYS A 141 26.04 38.85 1.77
C LYS A 141 25.83 39.92 2.84
N HIS A 142 24.68 40.60 2.82
CA HIS A 142 24.30 41.63 3.79
C HIS A 142 23.44 41.08 4.92
N TRP A 143 23.26 39.76 4.98
CA TRP A 143 22.53 39.10 6.04
C TRP A 143 23.15 39.40 7.42
N ASP A 144 22.33 39.82 8.38
CA ASP A 144 22.75 40.20 9.73
C ASP A 144 22.23 39.21 10.76
N SER A 145 23.15 38.47 11.39
CA SER A 145 22.83 37.48 12.41
C SER A 145 22.11 38.07 13.64
N ARG A 146 22.28 39.36 13.91
CA ARG A 146 21.66 40.03 15.06
C ARG A 146 20.14 40.15 14.93
N ASN A 147 19.63 40.13 13.70
CA ASN A 147 18.21 40.26 13.41
C ASN A 147 17.54 38.90 13.17
N PHE A 148 18.29 37.80 13.30
CA PHE A 148 17.81 36.46 12.99
C PHE A 148 17.17 35.79 14.22
N ASP A 149 15.89 35.43 14.09
CA ASP A 149 15.15 34.69 15.10
C ASP A 149 15.10 33.20 14.73
N LEU A 150 16.07 32.44 15.27
CA LEU A 150 16.14 31.00 15.06
C LEU A 150 14.87 30.28 15.55
N ALA A 151 14.30 30.68 16.70
CA ALA A 151 13.12 30.03 17.24
C ALA A 151 11.90 30.21 16.33
N ARG A 152 11.74 31.39 15.74
CA ARG A 152 10.70 31.65 14.73
C ARG A 152 10.91 30.81 13.48
N LEU A 153 12.12 30.71 12.95
CA LEU A 153 12.43 29.86 11.80
C LEU A 153 12.08 28.40 12.09
N LEU A 154 12.58 27.85 13.19
CA LEU A 154 12.37 26.45 13.57
C LEU A 154 10.88 26.13 13.76
N ARG A 155 10.11 27.03 14.40
CA ARG A 155 8.66 26.88 14.53
C ARG A 155 7.95 26.88 13.17
N ALA A 156 8.33 27.79 12.27
CA ALA A 156 7.73 27.91 10.95
C ALA A 156 8.05 26.71 10.05
N LEU A 157 9.23 26.10 10.22
CA LEU A 157 9.69 24.92 9.48
C LEU A 157 9.45 23.60 10.24
N ARG A 158 8.68 23.63 11.35
CA ARG A 158 8.37 22.49 12.22
C ARG A 158 9.57 21.77 12.85
N ASN A 159 10.75 22.36 12.78
CA ASN A 159 11.97 21.91 13.46
C ASN A 159 12.38 20.47 13.15
N ASP A 160 12.19 19.99 11.92
CA ASP A 160 12.54 18.62 11.56
C ASP A 160 14.07 18.38 11.42
N PHE A 161 14.89 19.43 11.54
CA PHE A 161 16.32 19.39 11.21
C PHE A 161 17.27 19.33 12.42
N LEU A 162 16.91 19.93 13.55
CA LEU A 162 17.81 20.01 14.73
C LEU A 162 17.40 19.03 15.82
N PHE A 163 16.11 18.97 16.12
CA PHE A 163 15.52 18.05 17.06
C PHE A 163 14.03 17.94 16.77
N GLN A 164 13.51 16.73 16.69
CA GLN A 164 12.10 16.48 16.51
C GLN A 164 11.39 16.65 17.85
N VAL A 165 10.28 17.40 17.83
CA VAL A 165 9.38 17.54 18.97
C VAL A 165 8.08 16.82 18.62
N GLN A 166 7.75 15.78 19.40
CA GLN A 166 6.57 14.96 19.17
C GLN A 166 5.76 14.79 20.45
N VAL A 167 4.45 14.60 20.30
CA VAL A 167 3.59 14.19 21.41
C VAL A 167 3.37 12.70 21.26
N LYS A 168 3.94 11.91 22.18
CA LYS A 168 3.77 10.45 22.19
C LYS A 168 3.07 10.01 23.47
N ARG A 169 2.44 8.84 23.41
CA ARG A 169 1.87 8.21 24.60
C ARG A 169 2.98 7.80 25.56
N ASP A 170 2.76 7.97 26.86
CA ASP A 170 3.70 7.50 27.88
C ASP A 170 3.59 5.99 28.07
N PHE A 171 4.34 5.23 27.27
CA PHE A 171 4.36 3.77 27.38
C PHE A 171 5.15 3.26 28.60
N LEU A 172 5.98 4.10 29.22
CA LEU A 172 6.87 3.70 30.32
C LEU A 172 6.29 4.01 31.70
N GLY A 173 5.53 5.10 31.83
CA GLY A 173 4.83 5.49 33.04
C GLY A 173 3.34 5.21 32.97
N ASN A 174 2.57 6.15 32.42
CA ASN A 174 1.11 6.05 32.34
C ASN A 174 0.58 6.14 30.90
N PRO A 175 0.14 5.00 30.30
CA PRO A 175 -0.38 4.97 28.93
C PRO A 175 -1.63 5.82 28.65
N GLU A 176 -2.32 6.33 29.68
CA GLU A 176 -3.46 7.25 29.53
C GLU A 176 -3.01 8.70 29.32
N LEU A 177 -1.72 9.00 29.51
CA LEU A 177 -1.14 10.33 29.33
C LEU A 177 -0.28 10.40 28.06
N ASN A 178 -0.15 11.61 27.54
CA ASN A 178 0.81 11.93 26.50
C ASN A 178 1.97 12.74 27.10
N LEU A 179 3.16 12.53 26.56
CA LEU A 179 4.38 13.26 26.88
C LEU A 179 4.89 14.00 25.65
N LEU A 180 5.54 15.12 25.91
CA LEU A 180 6.36 15.80 24.92
C LEU A 180 7.72 15.10 24.86
N GLU A 181 8.01 14.48 23.73
CA GLU A 181 9.30 13.88 23.44
C GLU A 181 10.14 14.82 22.58
N VAL A 182 11.39 15.01 22.97
CA VAL A 182 12.40 15.74 22.20
C VAL A 182 13.51 14.76 21.85
N SER A 183 13.68 14.50 20.56
CA SER A 183 14.71 13.58 20.04
C SER A 183 15.56 14.29 19.00
N ASN A 184 16.84 13.90 18.89
CA ASN A 184 17.71 14.32 17.79
C ASN A 184 17.61 13.29 16.66
#